data_AF-A0A0U2XBY7-F1
#
_entry.id   AF-A0A0U2XBY7-F1
#
_cell.length_a   1.000
_cell.length_b   1.000
_cell.length_c   1.000
_cell.angle_alpha   90.00
_cell.angle_beta   90.00
_cell.angle_gamma   90.00
#
_symmetry.space_group_name_H-M   'P 1'
#
loop_
_entity.id
_entity.type
_entity.pdbx_description
1 polymer ?
#
loop_
_entity_poly.entity_id
_entity_poly.type
_entity_poly.pdbx_seq_one_letter_code
_entity_poly.pdbx_strand_id
1 'polypeptide(L)'
;MQYMAELIFEFIRAIELLLVYPVAEILSNESVFVATNLLIAIVFLYYKKRKQNRRVNWKTLKGAFLSTRIWWSQSSRIDYVSLIVNSFCLASAALLIDRYLSGGVINDSLFVSAWLESIVGPSELRVTPQASVAVTTLIAFVVFDFFNYWYHRILHQYPYLWRIHSRHHSATNLTPFTNFRLTLSKRYSVC
;
A
#
# COMPACT_ATOMS: atom_id res chain seq x y z
N MET A 1 0.87 -41.19 -4.37
CA MET A 1 -0.35 -40.60 -4.97
C MET A 1 -0.87 -39.44 -4.12
N GLN A 2 -1.12 -39.65 -2.83
CA GLN A 2 -1.64 -38.62 -1.90
C GLN A 2 -0.68 -37.42 -1.70
N TYR A 3 0.62 -37.68 -1.47
CA TYR A 3 1.65 -36.65 -1.39
C TYR A 3 1.82 -35.78 -2.65
N MET A 4 1.64 -36.38 -3.84
CA MET A 4 1.74 -35.63 -5.10
C MET A 4 0.52 -34.74 -5.32
N ALA A 5 -0.66 -35.18 -4.88
CA ALA A 5 -1.88 -34.38 -4.94
C ALA A 5 -1.83 -33.20 -3.96
N GLU A 6 -1.33 -33.42 -2.74
CA GLU A 6 -1.11 -32.35 -1.75
C GLU A 6 -0.10 -31.32 -2.26
N LEU A 7 1.03 -31.76 -2.85
CA LEU A 7 2.03 -30.87 -3.41
C LEU A 7 1.48 -30.01 -4.57
N ILE A 8 0.65 -30.61 -5.43
CA ILE A 8 -0.01 -29.90 -6.54
C ILE A 8 -1.04 -28.90 -5.98
N PHE A 9 -1.78 -29.26 -4.93
CA PHE A 9 -2.78 -28.40 -4.33
C PHE A 9 -2.15 -27.19 -3.61
N GLU A 10 -1.07 -27.43 -2.86
CA GLU A 10 -0.25 -26.37 -2.25
C GLU A 10 0.40 -25.47 -3.30
N PHE A 11 0.85 -26.04 -4.42
CA PHE A 11 1.41 -25.28 -5.53
C PHE A 11 0.35 -24.39 -6.21
N ILE A 12 -0.86 -24.91 -6.43
CA ILE A 12 -1.99 -24.15 -6.98
C ILE A 12 -2.41 -23.03 -6.00
N ARG A 13 -2.50 -23.33 -4.70
CA ARG A 13 -2.79 -22.31 -3.67
C ARG A 13 -1.71 -21.25 -3.61
N ALA A 14 -0.43 -21.61 -3.70
CA ALA A 14 0.67 -20.67 -3.75
C ALA A 14 0.59 -19.76 -4.99
N ILE A 15 0.20 -20.31 -6.15
CA ILE A 15 -0.04 -19.52 -7.36
C ILE A 15 -1.24 -18.57 -7.19
N GLU A 16 -2.35 -19.04 -6.63
CA GLU A 16 -3.53 -18.20 -6.33
C GLU A 16 -3.19 -17.09 -5.33
N LEU A 17 -2.43 -17.40 -4.27
CA LEU A 17 -1.92 -16.40 -3.32
C LEU A 17 -0.91 -15.44 -3.94
N LEU A 18 -0.05 -15.87 -4.88
CA LEU A 18 0.92 -15.01 -5.55
C LEU A 18 0.27 -14.06 -6.57
N LEU A 19 -0.79 -14.51 -7.24
CA LEU A 19 -1.40 -13.77 -8.35
C LEU A 19 -2.65 -12.99 -7.95
N VAL A 20 -3.48 -13.54 -7.06
CA VAL A 20 -4.81 -13.01 -6.74
C VAL A 20 -4.80 -12.20 -5.46
N TYR A 21 -4.11 -12.64 -4.41
CA TYR A 21 -4.11 -11.98 -3.11
C TYR A 21 -3.56 -10.55 -3.10
N PRO A 22 -2.41 -10.24 -3.74
CA PRO A 22 -1.84 -8.89 -3.71
C PRO A 22 -2.69 -7.93 -4.53
N VAL A 23 -3.29 -8.42 -5.61
CA VAL A 23 -4.20 -7.63 -6.45
C VAL A 23 -5.51 -7.39 -5.70
N ALA A 24 -6.08 -8.41 -5.06
CA ALA A 24 -7.34 -8.30 -4.30
C ALA A 24 -7.20 -7.42 -3.05
N GLU A 25 -6.08 -7.50 -2.34
CA GLU A 25 -5.82 -6.74 -1.11
C GLU A 25 -5.44 -5.28 -1.40
N ILE A 26 -4.63 -5.02 -2.43
CA ILE A 26 -4.41 -3.66 -2.95
C ILE A 26 -5.74 -3.09 -3.44
N LEU A 27 -6.58 -3.85 -4.15
CA LEU A 27 -7.87 -3.33 -4.61
C LEU A 27 -8.89 -3.13 -3.48
N SER A 28 -8.89 -3.96 -2.43
CA SER A 28 -9.87 -3.86 -1.34
C SER A 28 -9.54 -2.75 -0.35
N ASN A 29 -8.29 -2.62 0.12
CA ASN A 29 -7.89 -1.60 1.08
C ASN A 29 -7.65 -0.23 0.43
N GLU A 30 -7.12 -0.18 -0.79
CA GLU A 30 -6.90 1.09 -1.50
C GLU A 30 -8.19 1.64 -2.12
N SER A 31 -9.25 0.85 -2.26
CA SER A 31 -10.52 1.35 -2.83
C SER A 31 -11.07 2.54 -2.04
N VAL A 32 -11.01 2.47 -0.70
CA VAL A 32 -11.44 3.55 0.20
C VAL A 32 -10.53 4.76 0.07
N PHE A 33 -9.21 4.54 -0.03
CA PHE A 33 -8.24 5.61 -0.22
C PHE A 33 -8.41 6.32 -1.57
N VAL A 34 -8.55 5.55 -2.66
CA VAL A 34 -8.80 6.07 -4.01
C VAL A 34 -10.13 6.80 -4.07
N ALA A 35 -11.20 6.24 -3.49
CA ALA A 35 -12.51 6.89 -3.45
C ALA A 35 -12.47 8.22 -2.69
N THR A 36 -11.82 8.24 -1.52
CA THR A 36 -11.66 9.45 -0.70
C THR A 36 -10.86 10.52 -1.43
N ASN A 37 -9.72 10.17 -2.03
CA ASN A 37 -8.90 11.12 -2.80
C ASN A 37 -9.61 11.63 -4.05
N LEU A 38 -10.34 10.76 -4.75
CA LEU A 38 -11.15 11.16 -5.90
C LEU A 38 -12.27 12.13 -5.49
N LEU A 39 -12.95 11.86 -4.37
CA LEU A 39 -13.95 12.75 -3.80
C LEU A 39 -13.35 14.11 -3.47
N ILE A 40 -12.22 14.15 -2.75
CA ILE A 40 -11.50 15.38 -2.42
C ILE A 40 -11.13 16.15 -3.71
N ALA A 41 -10.58 15.45 -4.71
CA ALA A 41 -10.19 16.08 -5.97
C ALA A 41 -11.39 16.63 -6.75
N ILE A 42 -12.53 15.93 -6.75
CA ILE A 42 -13.78 16.40 -7.37
C ILE A 42 -14.29 17.65 -6.63
N VAL A 43 -14.37 17.59 -5.29
CA VAL A 43 -14.81 18.73 -4.46
C VAL A 43 -13.91 19.95 -4.71
N PHE A 44 -12.60 19.76 -4.74
CA PHE A 44 -11.64 20.82 -5.03
C PHE A 44 -11.81 21.39 -6.45
N LEU A 45 -12.04 20.54 -7.46
CA LEU A 45 -12.30 20.98 -8.83
C LEU A 45 -13.58 21.81 -8.91
N TYR A 46 -14.65 21.39 -8.25
CA TYR A 46 -15.90 22.14 -8.15
C TYR A 46 -15.68 23.49 -7.47
N TYR A 47 -14.98 23.51 -6.34
CA TYR A 47 -14.63 24.75 -5.63
C TYR A 47 -13.85 25.72 -6.54
N LYS A 48 -12.80 25.24 -7.21
CA LYS A 48 -11.96 26.05 -8.10
C LYS A 48 -12.75 26.60 -9.30
N LYS A 49 -13.61 25.79 -9.91
CA LYS A 49 -14.43 26.21 -11.07
C LYS A 49 -15.53 27.19 -10.67
N ARG A 50 -16.16 26.99 -9.52
CA ARG A 50 -17.12 27.94 -8.94
C ARG A 50 -16.48 29.31 -8.73
N LYS A 51 -15.25 29.37 -8.17
CA LYS A 51 -14.50 30.63 -8.01
C LYS A 51 -14.17 31.32 -9.34
N GLN A 52 -14.10 30.57 -10.43
CA GLN A 52 -13.88 31.09 -11.79
C GLN A 52 -15.19 31.42 -12.53
N ASN A 53 -16.36 31.36 -11.87
CA ASN A 53 -17.69 31.46 -12.51
C ASN A 53 -17.88 30.46 -13.67
N ARG A 54 -17.22 29.30 -13.61
CA ARG A 54 -17.32 28.23 -14.61
C ARG A 54 -18.09 27.05 -14.03
N ARG A 55 -18.96 26.44 -14.82
CA ARG A 55 -19.65 25.19 -14.44
C ARG A 55 -18.74 23.98 -14.67
N VAL A 56 -18.82 22.99 -13.77
CA VAL A 56 -18.24 21.67 -14.00
C VAL A 56 -19.23 20.87 -14.84
N ASN A 57 -18.76 20.34 -15.96
CA ASN A 57 -19.51 19.43 -16.81
C ASN A 57 -18.73 18.13 -17.03
N TRP A 58 -19.37 17.15 -17.64
CA TRP A 58 -18.76 15.85 -17.90
C TRP A 58 -17.46 15.93 -18.72
N LYS A 59 -17.38 16.84 -19.71
CA LYS A 59 -16.16 17.06 -20.49
C LYS A 59 -15.00 17.54 -19.62
N THR A 60 -15.30 18.39 -18.63
CA THR A 60 -14.32 18.90 -17.66
C THR A 60 -13.83 17.78 -16.74
N LEU A 61 -14.74 16.95 -16.23
CA LEU A 61 -14.38 15.80 -15.38
C LEU A 61 -13.55 14.78 -16.14
N LYS A 62 -13.96 14.39 -17.35
CA LYS A 62 -13.18 13.52 -18.24
C LYS A 62 -11.80 14.09 -18.54
N GLY A 63 -11.71 15.38 -18.87
CA GLY A 63 -10.44 16.02 -19.14
C GLY A 63 -9.52 16.10 -17.91
N ALA A 64 -10.09 16.25 -16.71
CA ALA A 64 -9.32 16.32 -15.47
C ALA A 64 -8.83 14.94 -15.00
N PHE A 65 -9.70 13.93 -15.05
CA PHE A 65 -9.45 12.63 -14.40
C PHE A 65 -9.18 11.49 -15.37
N LEU A 66 -9.60 11.56 -16.64
CA LEU A 66 -9.53 10.47 -17.62
C LEU A 66 -8.79 10.88 -18.90
N SER A 67 -7.93 11.90 -18.82
CA SER A 67 -7.15 12.36 -19.97
C SER A 67 -6.14 11.29 -20.40
N THR A 68 -6.15 10.93 -21.68
CA THR A 68 -5.18 9.99 -22.28
C THR A 68 -3.75 10.48 -22.09
N ARG A 69 -3.54 11.80 -22.04
CA ARG A 69 -2.22 12.40 -21.77
C ARG A 69 -1.68 12.04 -20.39
N ILE A 70 -2.53 11.76 -19.42
CA ILE A 70 -2.13 11.31 -18.08
C ILE A 70 -1.96 9.79 -18.12
N TRP A 71 -3.05 9.06 -18.35
CA TRP A 71 -3.11 7.61 -18.20
C TRP A 71 -2.22 6.80 -19.15
N TRP A 72 -1.89 7.34 -20.32
CA TRP A 72 -0.99 6.69 -21.30
C TRP A 72 0.39 7.33 -21.41
N SER A 73 0.70 8.27 -20.51
CA SER A 73 2.03 8.89 -20.44
C SER A 73 3.13 7.87 -20.16
N GLN A 74 4.36 8.20 -20.54
CA GLN A 74 5.52 7.38 -20.16
C GLN A 74 5.64 7.24 -18.64
N SER A 75 5.35 8.31 -17.89
CA SER A 75 5.31 8.31 -16.42
C SER A 75 4.31 7.26 -15.89
N SER A 76 3.07 7.27 -16.36
CA SER A 76 2.06 6.31 -15.86
C SER A 76 2.35 4.86 -16.25
N ARG A 77 3.03 4.62 -17.39
CA ARG A 77 3.48 3.26 -17.74
C ARG A 77 4.50 2.70 -16.75
N ILE A 78 5.40 3.54 -16.24
CA ILE A 78 6.36 3.15 -15.19
C ILE A 78 5.60 2.79 -13.90
N ASP A 79 4.56 3.56 -13.56
CA ASP A 79 3.73 3.29 -12.37
C ASP A 79 3.04 1.93 -12.48
N TYR A 80 2.47 1.59 -13.65
CA TYR A 80 1.80 0.29 -13.85
C TYR A 80 2.76 -0.89 -13.78
N VAL A 81 3.95 -0.78 -14.39
CA VAL A 81 4.97 -1.83 -14.30
C VAL A 81 5.44 -1.97 -12.86
N SER A 82 5.66 -0.84 -12.18
CA SER A 82 6.08 -0.84 -10.78
C SER A 82 5.03 -1.45 -9.86
N LEU A 83 3.75 -1.17 -10.08
CA LEU A 83 2.65 -1.80 -9.37
C LEU A 83 2.73 -3.33 -9.49
N ILE A 84 2.82 -3.85 -10.71
CA ILE A 84 2.89 -5.30 -10.95
C ILE A 84 4.10 -5.92 -10.25
N VAL A 85 5.28 -5.30 -10.40
CA VAL A 85 6.51 -5.81 -9.77
C VAL A 85 6.42 -5.72 -8.25
N ASN A 86 5.93 -4.61 -7.70
CA ASN A 86 5.77 -4.42 -6.25
C ASN A 86 4.81 -5.45 -5.67
N SER A 87 3.66 -5.66 -6.32
CA SER A 87 2.69 -6.68 -5.95
C SER A 87 3.31 -8.06 -5.93
N PHE A 88 4.05 -8.44 -6.97
CA PHE A 88 4.72 -9.74 -7.03
C PHE A 88 5.80 -9.91 -5.95
N CYS A 89 6.63 -8.89 -5.73
CA CYS A 89 7.67 -8.91 -4.70
C CYS A 89 7.09 -8.99 -3.29
N LEU A 90 6.04 -8.21 -2.98
CA LEU A 90 5.37 -8.24 -1.70
C LEU A 90 4.69 -9.59 -1.46
N ALA A 91 4.01 -10.16 -2.46
CA ALA A 91 3.42 -11.49 -2.38
C ALA A 91 4.46 -12.56 -2.09
N SER A 92 5.56 -12.53 -2.82
CA SER A 92 6.66 -13.48 -2.66
C SER A 92 7.30 -13.36 -1.29
N ALA A 93 7.54 -12.12 -0.81
CA ALA A 93 8.06 -11.88 0.53
C ALA A 93 7.07 -12.35 1.61
N ALA A 94 5.78 -12.06 1.47
CA ALA A 94 4.75 -12.49 2.40
C ALA A 94 4.69 -14.01 2.51
N LEU A 95 4.80 -14.75 1.40
CA LEU A 95 4.83 -16.21 1.42
C LEU A 95 6.13 -16.77 2.01
N LEU A 96 7.28 -16.14 1.76
CA LEU A 96 8.53 -16.57 2.37
C LEU A 96 8.54 -16.31 3.88
N ILE A 97 8.01 -15.15 4.30
CA ILE A 97 7.82 -14.80 5.69
C ILE A 97 6.83 -15.75 6.33
N ASP A 98 5.66 -15.99 5.74
CA ASP A 98 4.68 -16.94 6.22
C ASP A 98 5.27 -18.36 6.28
N ARG A 99 6.02 -18.82 5.28
CA ARG A 99 6.68 -20.14 5.31
C ARG A 99 7.74 -20.25 6.40
N TYR A 100 8.49 -19.18 6.65
CA TYR A 100 9.54 -19.14 7.67
C TYR A 100 8.95 -19.02 9.08
N LEU A 101 7.90 -18.21 9.22
CA LEU A 101 7.22 -17.95 10.49
C LEU A 101 6.21 -19.06 10.81
N SER A 102 5.49 -19.67 9.86
CA SER A 102 4.49 -20.75 10.09
C SER A 102 5.09 -22.05 10.63
N GLY A 103 6.41 -22.20 10.63
CA GLY A 103 7.11 -23.17 11.49
C GLY A 103 7.04 -22.86 12.99
N GLY A 104 6.49 -21.70 13.37
CA GLY A 104 6.44 -21.14 14.73
C GLY A 104 5.34 -20.09 15.03
N VAL A 105 4.47 -19.66 14.10
CA VAL A 105 3.49 -18.54 14.26
C VAL A 105 2.44 -18.76 15.33
N ILE A 106 2.12 -20.01 15.68
CA ILE A 106 1.26 -20.29 16.84
C ILE A 106 1.91 -19.74 18.14
N ASN A 107 3.23 -19.48 18.14
CA ASN A 107 3.93 -18.85 19.25
C ASN A 107 3.88 -17.32 19.27
N ASP A 108 3.63 -16.61 18.17
CA ASP A 108 3.86 -15.15 18.14
C ASP A 108 2.78 -14.35 18.89
N SER A 109 1.50 -14.70 18.77
CA SER A 109 0.44 -14.01 19.52
C SER A 109 0.49 -14.32 21.01
N LEU A 110 0.77 -15.59 21.36
CA LEU A 110 0.95 -16.05 22.73
C LEU A 110 2.24 -15.50 23.36
N PHE A 111 3.31 -15.36 22.58
CA PHE A 111 4.56 -14.74 23.02
C PHE A 111 4.36 -13.26 23.27
N VAL A 112 3.73 -12.52 22.34
CA VAL A 112 3.46 -11.09 22.53
C VAL A 112 2.54 -10.87 23.72
N SER A 113 1.49 -11.69 23.90
CA SER A 113 0.63 -11.59 25.08
C SER A 113 1.38 -11.92 26.37
N ALA A 114 2.17 -13.00 26.41
CA ALA A 114 2.96 -13.38 27.59
C ALA A 114 4.07 -12.37 27.92
N TRP A 115 4.70 -11.79 26.90
CA TRP A 115 5.71 -10.75 27.06
C TRP A 115 5.08 -9.46 27.60
N LEU A 116 3.93 -9.04 27.06
CA LEU A 116 3.19 -7.89 27.58
C LEU A 116 2.72 -8.13 29.02
N GLU A 117 2.19 -9.31 29.33
CA GLU A 117 1.84 -9.70 30.71
C GLU A 117 3.06 -9.72 31.64
N SER A 118 4.25 -10.10 31.15
CA SER A 118 5.48 -10.08 31.96
C SER A 118 5.94 -8.66 32.33
N ILE A 119 5.59 -7.66 31.51
CA ILE A 119 5.97 -6.25 31.70
C ILE A 119 4.88 -5.48 32.45
N VAL A 120 3.62 -5.66 32.06
CA VAL A 120 2.46 -4.89 32.53
C VAL A 120 1.77 -5.59 33.70
N GLY A 121 2.01 -6.89 33.89
CA GLY A 121 1.27 -7.73 34.82
C GLY A 121 -0.04 -8.24 34.21
N PRO A 122 -0.74 -9.17 34.89
CA PRO A 122 -2.06 -9.63 34.49
C PRO A 122 -3.04 -8.45 34.51
N SER A 123 -3.65 -8.14 33.36
CA SER A 123 -4.62 -7.06 33.27
C SER A 123 -6.03 -7.57 33.57
N GLU A 124 -6.70 -7.02 34.59
CA GLU A 124 -8.13 -7.23 34.82
C GLU A 124 -9.02 -6.26 34.01
N LEU A 125 -8.42 -5.52 33.08
CA LEU A 125 -9.08 -4.45 32.34
C LEU A 125 -10.13 -5.04 31.40
N ARG A 126 -11.39 -4.98 31.82
CA ARG A 126 -12.53 -5.43 31.02
C ARG A 126 -12.86 -4.38 29.98
N VAL A 127 -12.21 -4.47 28.83
CA VAL A 127 -12.51 -3.65 27.66
C VAL A 127 -13.60 -4.34 26.84
N THR A 128 -14.59 -3.60 26.35
CA THR A 128 -15.53 -4.17 25.38
C THR A 128 -14.78 -4.49 24.08
N PRO A 129 -15.23 -5.47 23.27
CA PRO A 129 -14.60 -5.78 22.00
C PRO A 129 -14.47 -4.55 21.08
N GLN A 130 -15.48 -3.68 21.07
CA GLN A 130 -15.48 -2.46 20.26
C GLN A 130 -14.43 -1.45 20.74
N ALA A 131 -14.29 -1.26 22.06
CA ALA A 131 -13.28 -0.37 22.60
C ALA A 131 -11.86 -0.94 22.41
N SER A 132 -11.69 -2.26 22.51
CA SER A 132 -10.41 -2.93 22.20
C SER A 132 -10.00 -2.72 20.75
N VAL A 133 -10.91 -2.92 19.79
CA VAL A 133 -10.67 -2.66 18.37
C VAL A 133 -10.32 -1.19 18.16
N ALA A 134 -11.11 -0.25 18.69
CA ALA A 134 -10.88 1.18 18.51
C ALA A 134 -9.51 1.64 19.03
N VAL A 135 -9.14 1.22 20.25
CA VAL A 135 -7.85 1.57 20.86
C VAL A 135 -6.69 0.94 20.10
N THR A 136 -6.80 -0.34 19.74
CA THR A 136 -5.76 -1.04 18.98
C THR A 136 -5.57 -0.41 17.61
N THR A 137 -6.65 -0.06 16.90
CA THR A 137 -6.58 0.65 15.62
C THR A 137 -5.94 2.02 15.76
N LEU A 138 -6.26 2.79 16.82
CA LEU A 138 -5.65 4.09 17.04
C LEU A 138 -4.14 3.98 17.31
N ILE A 139 -3.73 3.04 18.17
CA ILE A 139 -2.32 2.79 18.44
C ILE A 139 -1.60 2.35 17.17
N ALA A 140 -2.17 1.39 16.44
CA ALA A 140 -1.60 0.91 15.19
C ALA A 140 -1.46 2.05 14.16
N PHE A 141 -2.46 2.92 14.04
CA PHE A 141 -2.41 4.10 13.17
C PHE A 141 -1.27 5.04 13.54
N VAL A 142 -1.14 5.41 14.82
CA VAL A 142 -0.07 6.33 15.28
C VAL A 142 1.31 5.71 15.09
N VAL A 143 1.47 4.43 15.46
CA VAL A 143 2.74 3.71 15.32
C VAL A 143 3.11 3.59 13.84
N PHE A 144 2.16 3.20 13.00
CA PHE A 144 2.37 3.09 11.55
C PHE A 144 2.76 4.45 10.95
N ASP A 145 2.04 5.53 11.26
CA ASP A 145 2.34 6.87 10.76
C ASP A 145 3.73 7.34 11.21
N PHE A 146 4.07 7.15 12.48
CA PHE A 146 5.39 7.47 13.03
C PHE A 146 6.51 6.76 12.25
N PHE A 147 6.41 5.44 12.07
CA PHE A 147 7.45 4.69 11.36
C PHE A 147 7.50 5.06 9.87
N ASN A 148 6.36 5.30 9.22
CA ASN A 148 6.33 5.76 7.82
C ASN A 148 6.99 7.13 7.67
N TYR A 149 6.70 8.07 8.57
CA TYR A 149 7.33 9.39 8.58
C TYR A 149 8.86 9.29 8.71
N TRP A 150 9.35 8.54 9.70
CA TRP A 150 10.79 8.40 9.91
C TRP A 150 11.47 7.63 8.79
N TYR A 151 10.85 6.57 8.29
CA TYR A 151 11.33 5.85 7.11
C TYR A 151 11.48 6.80 5.91
N HIS A 152 10.44 7.57 5.59
CA HIS A 152 10.48 8.55 4.51
C HIS A 152 11.56 9.61 4.75
N ARG A 153 11.70 10.11 5.98
CA ARG A 153 12.73 11.09 6.34
C ARG A 153 14.15 10.53 6.15
N ILE A 154 14.39 9.29 6.59
CA ILE A 154 15.67 8.59 6.40
C ILE A 154 15.98 8.46 4.91
N LEU A 155 14.99 8.10 4.08
CA LEU A 155 15.16 8.04 2.63
C LEU A 155 15.61 9.38 2.03
N HIS A 156 15.13 10.51 2.56
CA HIS A 156 15.56 11.85 2.15
C HIS A 156 16.90 12.30 2.74
N GLN A 157 17.31 11.76 3.88
CA GLN A 157 18.50 12.21 4.61
C GLN A 157 19.80 11.60 4.09
N TYR A 158 19.80 10.32 3.71
CA TYR A 158 21.03 9.62 3.29
C TYR A 158 21.19 9.62 1.76
N PRO A 159 22.34 10.07 1.20
CA PRO A 159 22.51 10.23 -0.25
C PRO A 159 22.26 8.96 -1.08
N TYR A 160 22.62 7.79 -0.55
CA TYR A 160 22.37 6.52 -1.22
C TYR A 160 20.87 6.20 -1.30
N LEU A 161 20.15 6.37 -0.20
CA LEU A 161 18.71 6.14 -0.13
C LEU A 161 17.94 7.20 -0.92
N TRP A 162 18.43 8.44 -0.92
CA TRP A 162 17.86 9.51 -1.72
C TRP A 162 17.90 9.21 -3.21
N ARG A 163 19.00 8.66 -3.74
CA ARG A 163 19.10 8.27 -5.17
C ARG A 163 18.05 7.23 -5.59
N ILE A 164 17.58 6.43 -4.64
CA ILE A 164 16.50 5.46 -4.84
C ILE A 164 15.16 6.20 -4.77
N HIS A 165 14.92 6.90 -3.66
CA HIS A 165 13.66 7.61 -3.40
C HIS A 165 13.35 8.76 -4.36
N SER A 166 14.36 9.44 -4.89
CA SER A 166 14.18 10.55 -5.83
C SER A 166 13.49 10.11 -7.13
N ARG A 167 13.51 8.82 -7.47
CA ARG A 167 12.76 8.29 -8.63
C ARG A 167 11.27 8.17 -8.39
N HIS A 168 10.85 7.93 -7.15
CA HIS A 168 9.44 8.07 -6.79
C HIS A 168 8.98 9.51 -7.06
N HIS A 169 9.79 10.49 -6.68
CA HIS A 169 9.56 11.91 -6.96
C HIS A 169 9.71 12.33 -8.42
N SER A 170 10.21 11.46 -9.32
CA SER A 170 10.40 11.79 -10.74
C SER A 170 9.12 11.65 -11.59
N ALA A 171 7.96 11.48 -10.95
CA ALA A 171 6.68 11.38 -11.65
C ALA A 171 6.28 12.71 -12.26
N THR A 172 6.14 12.76 -13.59
CA THR A 172 5.72 13.98 -14.30
C THR A 172 4.22 14.22 -14.24
N ASN A 173 3.44 13.18 -13.95
CA ASN A 173 2.01 13.23 -13.71
C ASN A 173 1.69 12.29 -12.54
N LEU A 174 0.76 12.70 -11.67
CA LEU A 174 0.32 11.90 -10.54
C LEU A 174 -0.92 11.09 -10.92
N THR A 175 -0.90 9.80 -10.60
CA THR A 175 -2.04 8.91 -10.64
C THR A 175 -2.15 8.18 -9.30
N PRO A 176 -3.27 7.51 -8.98
CA PRO A 176 -3.34 6.68 -7.79
C PRO A 176 -2.22 5.63 -7.70
N PHE A 177 -1.65 5.22 -8.84
CA PHE A 177 -0.61 4.19 -8.91
C PHE A 177 0.80 4.72 -8.68
N THR A 178 0.99 6.05 -8.66
CA THR A 178 2.32 6.65 -8.47
C THR A 178 2.92 6.30 -7.10
N ASN A 179 2.07 5.97 -6.10
CA ASN A 179 2.53 5.49 -4.80
C ASN A 179 3.37 4.20 -4.89
N PHE A 180 3.07 3.34 -5.87
CA PHE A 180 3.75 2.06 -6.07
C PHE A 180 4.99 2.16 -6.96
N ARG A 181 5.39 3.37 -7.38
CA ARG A 181 6.54 3.54 -8.27
C ARG A 181 7.82 3.00 -7.62
N LEU A 182 8.37 1.96 -8.25
CA LEU A 182 9.59 1.30 -7.82
C LEU A 182 10.80 1.88 -8.55
N THR A 183 11.95 1.75 -7.90
CA THR A 183 13.24 2.18 -8.45
C THR A 183 13.77 1.12 -9.41
N LEU A 184 13.22 1.05 -10.63
CA LEU A 184 13.72 0.14 -11.68
C LEU A 184 14.13 0.96 -12.91
N SER A 185 15.37 0.77 -13.37
CA SER A 185 16.01 1.40 -14.55
C SER A 185 16.58 2.84 -14.43
N LYS A 186 17.81 3.01 -14.94
CA LYS A 186 18.61 4.25 -15.03
C LYS A 186 18.15 5.24 -16.13
N ARG A 187 17.06 4.98 -16.85
CA ARG A 187 16.78 5.71 -18.11
C ARG A 187 16.16 7.11 -18.01
N TYR A 188 15.87 7.62 -16.81
CA TYR A 188 15.25 8.94 -16.66
C TYR A 188 15.93 9.74 -15.56
N SER A 189 17.15 10.17 -15.82
CA SER A 189 17.72 11.36 -15.18
C SER A 189 17.04 12.59 -15.80
N VAL A 190 15.92 13.00 -15.23
CA VAL A 190 15.38 14.35 -15.44
C VAL A 190 15.53 15.11 -14.12
N CYS A 191 16.75 15.59 -13.91
CA CYS A 191 17.18 16.81 -13.23
C CYS A 191 18.69 16.67 -12.96
#